data_AF-A0A938M2N2-F1
#
_entry.id   AF-A0A938M2N2-F1
#
_cell.length_a   1.000
_cell.length_b   1.000
_cell.length_c   1.000
_cell.angle_alpha   90.00
_cell.angle_beta   90.00
_cell.angle_gamma   90.00
#
_symmetry.space_group_name_H-M   'P 1'
#
loop_
_entity.id
_entity.type
_entity.pdbx_description
1 polymer ?
#
loop_
_entity_poly.entity_id
_entity_poly.type
_entity_poly.pdbx_seq_one_letter_code
_entity_poly.pdbx_strand_id
1 'polypeptide(L)'
;MTRIADREKTRLEFPDLIRFKGHWYCAFREGEIHGNHPSGRGRIIRSSDGEAWESVALMAWDGGDVRDPRLSITADGHLMLNSSIYFVSKQPRSKDSHYQLDGPGTPADDLEKNVARQSVTWLSPDGEHWGSAYACPSGVNTWRWHVTWHNGMGYCVGYTGKDGKGTLYRTRDGKSWRVL
;
A
#
# COMPACT_ATOMS: atom_id res chain seq x y z
N MET A 1 -0.03 25.82 -12.77
CA MET A 1 -0.57 24.46 -12.56
C MET A 1 0.29 23.79 -11.50
N THR A 2 -0.25 23.57 -10.30
CA THR A 2 0.49 22.93 -9.19
C THR A 2 0.70 21.46 -9.54
N ARG A 3 1.94 21.06 -9.85
CA ARG A 3 2.26 19.65 -10.05
C ARG A 3 2.28 18.98 -8.68
N ILE A 4 1.41 17.98 -8.52
CA ILE A 4 1.22 17.22 -7.29
C ILE A 4 2.31 16.16 -7.08
N ALA A 5 2.91 15.67 -8.17
CA ALA A 5 4.05 14.77 -8.14
C ALA A 5 5.32 15.51 -8.55
N ASP A 6 6.38 15.29 -7.78
CA ASP A 6 7.70 15.95 -7.89
C ASP A 6 8.74 15.09 -8.62
N ARG A 7 8.38 13.87 -9.03
CA ARG A 7 9.26 12.94 -9.76
C ARG A 7 9.06 13.02 -11.27
N GLU A 8 10.16 12.99 -12.02
CA GLU A 8 10.13 13.03 -13.48
C GLU A 8 9.42 11.80 -14.10
N LYS A 9 8.61 12.03 -15.15
CA LYS A 9 7.92 11.00 -15.95
C LYS A 9 7.15 9.96 -15.12
N THR A 10 6.27 10.44 -14.25
CA THR A 10 5.46 9.57 -13.38
C THR A 10 4.01 9.46 -13.86
N ARG A 11 3.45 8.25 -13.78
CA ARG A 11 2.02 7.95 -13.91
C ARG A 11 1.42 7.79 -12.52
N LEU A 12 0.28 8.44 -12.31
CA LEU A 12 -0.47 8.40 -11.05
C LEU A 12 -1.61 7.40 -11.14
N GLU A 13 -1.77 6.57 -10.11
CA GLU A 13 -2.78 5.52 -10.05
C GLU A 13 -3.39 5.39 -8.66
N PHE A 14 -4.62 4.88 -8.62
CA PHE A 14 -5.37 4.55 -7.40
C PHE A 14 -5.46 5.69 -6.39
N PRO A 15 -5.84 6.91 -6.82
CA PRO A 15 -6.00 8.01 -5.89
C PRO A 15 -7.07 7.69 -4.84
N ASP A 16 -6.83 8.16 -3.63
CA ASP A 16 -7.75 8.11 -2.51
C ASP A 16 -7.67 9.41 -1.72
N LEU A 17 -8.81 9.95 -1.30
CA LEU A 17 -8.89 11.27 -0.65
C LEU A 17 -9.66 11.15 0.66
N ILE A 18 -9.12 11.71 1.74
CA ILE A 18 -9.78 11.75 3.05
C ILE A 18 -9.53 13.09 3.74
N ARG A 19 -10.40 13.44 4.69
CA ARG A 19 -10.20 14.56 5.62
C ARG A 19 -9.72 14.02 6.97
N PHE A 20 -8.63 14.56 7.48
CA PHE A 20 -8.07 14.18 8.77
C PHE A 20 -7.49 15.40 9.48
N LYS A 21 -7.84 15.62 10.76
CA LYS A 21 -7.32 16.72 11.60
C LYS A 21 -7.21 18.08 10.88
N GLY A 22 -8.30 18.50 10.22
CA GLY A 22 -8.33 19.80 9.55
C GLY A 22 -7.49 19.91 8.27
N HIS A 23 -7.03 18.79 7.71
CA HIS A 23 -6.31 18.74 6.43
C HIS A 23 -6.94 17.71 5.49
N TRP A 24 -6.93 18.02 4.20
CA TRP A 24 -7.18 17.07 3.13
C TRP A 24 -5.92 16.24 2.96
N TYR A 25 -6.07 14.94 2.80
CA TYR A 25 -4.98 14.02 2.47
C TYR A 25 -5.35 13.25 1.22
N CYS A 26 -4.48 13.29 0.22
CA CYS A 26 -4.62 12.50 -1.00
C CYS A 26 -3.44 11.52 -1.08
N ALA A 27 -3.75 10.23 -1.18
CA ALA A 27 -2.77 9.19 -1.42
C ALA A 27 -2.91 8.64 -2.83
N PHE A 28 -1.80 8.31 -3.47
CA PHE A 28 -1.79 7.69 -4.79
C PHE A 28 -0.48 6.96 -5.02
N ARG A 29 -0.51 5.96 -5.91
CA ARG A 29 0.72 5.35 -6.41
C ARG A 29 1.29 6.23 -7.51
N GLU A 30 2.60 6.42 -7.52
CA GLU A 30 3.35 7.06 -8.60
C GLU A 30 4.52 6.17 -9.09
N GLY A 31 4.73 6.09 -10.40
CA GLY A 31 5.85 5.36 -11.02
C GLY A 31 5.89 5.50 -12.54
N GLU A 32 6.92 4.97 -13.19
CA GLU A 32 7.18 5.21 -14.63
C GLU A 32 6.10 4.64 -15.57
N ILE A 33 5.47 3.53 -15.19
CA ILE A 33 4.50 2.79 -16.03
C ILE A 33 3.20 2.51 -15.31
N HIS A 34 2.16 2.19 -16.11
CA HIS A 34 0.90 1.66 -15.60
C HIS A 34 1.00 0.16 -15.35
N GLY A 35 1.25 -0.22 -14.10
CA GLY A 35 1.52 -1.60 -13.70
C GLY A 35 2.57 -1.71 -12.61
N ASN A 36 3.00 -2.95 -12.31
CA ASN A 36 4.02 -3.22 -11.30
C ASN A 36 5.41 -2.81 -11.83
N HIS A 37 6.12 -1.97 -11.08
CA HIS A 37 7.42 -1.48 -11.49
C HIS A 37 8.32 -1.12 -10.29
N PRO A 38 9.65 -1.33 -10.36
CA PRO A 38 10.58 -0.97 -9.28
C PRO A 38 10.58 0.50 -8.86
N SER A 39 10.08 1.40 -9.72
CA SER A 39 9.96 2.83 -9.40
C SER A 39 8.63 3.21 -8.74
N GLY A 40 7.70 2.26 -8.57
CA GLY A 40 6.40 2.47 -7.96
C GLY A 40 6.49 2.81 -6.48
N ARG A 41 5.88 3.92 -6.07
CA ARG A 41 5.88 4.45 -4.71
C ARG A 41 4.48 4.91 -4.32
N GLY A 42 4.17 4.86 -3.02
CA GLY A 42 2.95 5.45 -2.47
C GLY A 42 3.24 6.88 -2.01
N ARG A 43 2.67 7.88 -2.66
CA ARG A 43 2.79 9.29 -2.28
C ARG A 43 1.60 9.67 -1.42
N ILE A 44 1.82 10.51 -0.41
CA ILE A 44 0.77 11.23 0.29
C ILE A 44 1.07 12.72 0.18
N ILE A 45 0.07 13.45 -0.30
CA ILE A 45 0.04 14.91 -0.27
C ILE A 45 -1.05 15.37 0.69
N ARG A 46 -0.95 16.60 1.18
CA ARG A 46 -2.01 17.22 1.96
C ARG A 46 -2.25 18.67 1.59
N SER A 47 -3.38 19.20 2.06
CA SER A 47 -3.73 20.60 1.96
C SER A 47 -4.63 21.06 3.10
N SER A 48 -4.38 22.24 3.66
CA SER A 48 -5.25 22.86 4.66
C SER A 48 -6.50 23.49 4.05
N ASP A 49 -6.38 24.04 2.84
CA ASP A 49 -7.39 24.88 2.17
C ASP A 49 -8.02 24.22 0.92
N GLY A 50 -7.42 23.15 0.41
CA GLY A 50 -7.81 22.48 -0.84
C GLY A 50 -7.21 23.11 -2.10
N GLU A 51 -6.46 24.20 -1.98
CA GLU A 51 -5.87 24.96 -3.08
C GLU A 51 -4.35 24.75 -3.17
N ALA A 52 -3.65 24.90 -2.03
CA ALA A 52 -2.21 24.69 -1.93
C ALA A 52 -1.93 23.29 -1.38
N TRP A 53 -1.14 22.51 -2.12
CA TRP A 53 -0.85 21.10 -1.79
C TRP A 53 0.64 20.87 -1.61
N GLU A 54 0.99 20.07 -0.61
CA GLU A 54 2.37 19.71 -0.30
C GLU A 54 2.53 18.19 -0.11
N SER A 55 3.70 17.67 -0.46
CA SER A 55 4.05 16.27 -0.20
C SER A 55 4.44 16.08 1.26
N VAL A 56 3.82 15.10 1.93
CA VAL A 56 4.09 14.80 3.35
C VAL A 56 4.63 13.40 3.61
N ALA A 57 4.48 12.47 2.66
CA ALA A 57 5.12 11.16 2.77
C ALA A 57 5.37 10.52 1.41
N LEU A 58 6.47 9.76 1.33
CA LEU A 58 6.80 8.92 0.19
C LEU A 58 7.12 7.50 0.67
N MET A 59 6.16 6.60 0.53
CA MET A 59 6.31 5.19 0.87
C MET A 59 7.09 4.47 -0.23
N ALA A 60 8.18 3.85 0.17
CA ALA A 60 9.06 3.07 -0.69
C ALA A 60 9.28 1.69 -0.10
N TRP A 61 9.57 0.73 -0.97
CA TRP A 61 10.02 -0.59 -0.58
C TRP A 61 11.19 -1.00 -1.48
N ASP A 62 12.30 -1.46 -0.90
CA ASP A 62 13.43 -1.93 -1.68
C ASP A 62 13.07 -3.25 -2.37
N GLY A 63 13.16 -3.27 -3.71
CA GLY A 63 12.66 -4.38 -4.52
C GLY A 63 11.13 -4.52 -4.51
N GLY A 64 10.36 -3.45 -4.30
CA GLY A 64 8.90 -3.49 -4.28
C GLY A 64 8.22 -2.27 -4.93
N ASP A 65 7.05 -2.51 -5.54
CA ASP A 65 6.10 -1.48 -5.94
C ASP A 65 5.06 -1.31 -4.81
N VAL A 66 4.89 -0.09 -4.31
CA VAL A 66 3.88 0.23 -3.29
C VAL A 66 2.57 0.58 -3.99
N ARG A 67 1.64 -0.38 -4.01
CA ARG A 67 0.45 -0.37 -4.86
C ARG A 67 -0.81 -0.05 -4.06
N ASP A 68 -1.78 0.57 -4.73
CA ASP A 68 -3.10 0.97 -4.21
C ASP A 68 -3.07 1.50 -2.77
N PRO A 69 -2.35 2.60 -2.50
CA PRO A 69 -2.38 3.23 -1.19
C PRO A 69 -3.79 3.76 -0.89
N ARG A 70 -4.41 3.26 0.16
CA ARG A 70 -5.76 3.65 0.59
C ARG A 70 -5.76 4.20 2.01
N LEU A 71 -6.46 5.29 2.20
CA LEU A 71 -6.54 6.00 3.47
C LEU A 71 -7.79 5.60 4.25
N SER A 72 -7.65 5.53 5.56
CA SER A 72 -8.75 5.39 6.51
C SER A 72 -8.33 5.96 7.86
N ILE A 73 -9.29 6.19 8.76
CA ILE A 73 -9.00 6.62 10.14
C ILE A 73 -9.28 5.44 11.05
N THR A 74 -8.28 5.03 11.82
CA THR A 74 -8.40 3.92 12.77
C THR A 74 -9.36 4.26 13.90
N ALA A 75 -9.81 3.24 14.63
CA ALA A 75 -10.66 3.43 15.80
C ALA A 75 -10.03 4.31 16.89
N ASP A 76 -8.70 4.34 16.98
CA ASP A 76 -7.94 5.18 17.91
C ASP A 76 -7.48 6.51 17.30
N GLY A 77 -8.00 6.88 16.12
CA GLY A 77 -7.84 8.22 15.55
C GLY A 77 -6.51 8.47 14.83
N HIS A 78 -5.78 7.43 14.43
CA HIS A 78 -4.62 7.54 13.54
C HIS A 78 -5.07 7.56 12.08
N LEU A 79 -4.37 8.32 11.26
CA LEU A 79 -4.46 8.18 9.81
C LEU A 79 -3.72 6.90 9.42
N MET A 80 -4.40 6.04 8.68
CA MET A 80 -3.88 4.74 8.26
C MET A 80 -3.80 4.65 6.75
N LEU A 81 -2.64 4.24 6.26
CA LEU A 81 -2.41 3.88 4.87
C LEU A 81 -2.39 2.35 4.75
N ASN A 82 -3.39 1.75 4.12
CA ASN A 82 -3.37 0.34 3.72
C ASN A 82 -2.90 0.23 2.26
N SER A 83 -2.03 -0.71 1.95
CA SER A 83 -1.44 -0.89 0.62
C SER A 83 -1.00 -2.34 0.43
N SER A 84 -0.58 -2.68 -0.79
CA SER A 84 0.13 -3.93 -1.07
C SER A 84 1.51 -3.63 -1.65
N ILE A 85 2.53 -4.28 -1.10
CA ILE A 85 3.83 -4.37 -1.76
C ILE A 85 3.72 -5.47 -2.81
N TYR A 86 3.92 -5.14 -4.08
CA TYR A 86 4.20 -6.12 -5.11
C TYR A 86 5.71 -6.24 -5.27
N PHE A 87 6.28 -7.41 -5.01
CA PHE A 87 7.73 -7.58 -5.05
C PHE A 87 8.22 -7.57 -6.51
N VAL A 88 9.17 -6.67 -6.79
CA VAL A 88 9.78 -6.44 -8.11
C VAL A 88 11.30 -6.38 -7.93
N SER A 89 12.02 -7.41 -8.35
CA SER A 89 13.48 -7.45 -8.18
C SER A 89 14.22 -6.84 -9.37
N LYS A 90 15.33 -6.14 -9.11
CA LYS A 90 16.30 -5.70 -10.15
C LYS A 90 17.30 -6.80 -10.55
N GLN A 91 17.46 -7.85 -9.74
CA GLN A 91 18.33 -9.00 -10.04
C GLN A 91 17.56 -10.33 -9.90
N PRO A 92 17.83 -11.35 -10.73
CA PRO A 92 17.23 -12.68 -10.57
C PRO A 92 17.67 -13.27 -9.22
N ARG A 93 16.73 -13.71 -8.38
CA ARG A 93 17.06 -14.42 -7.12
C ARG A 93 17.36 -15.91 -7.32
N SER A 94 17.15 -16.45 -8.53
CA SER A 94 17.67 -17.77 -8.95
C SER A 94 17.89 -17.83 -10.46
N LYS A 95 18.69 -18.81 -10.92
CA LYS A 95 19.07 -19.03 -12.33
C LYS A 95 17.87 -19.24 -13.27
N ASP A 96 16.72 -19.61 -12.73
CA ASP A 96 15.49 -19.92 -13.46
C ASP A 96 14.26 -19.08 -12.99
N SER A 97 14.47 -18.00 -12.22
CA SER A 97 13.36 -17.18 -11.71
C SER A 97 13.22 -15.88 -12.51
N HIS A 98 12.41 -15.93 -13.57
CA HIS A 98 11.82 -14.72 -14.13
C HIS A 98 10.68 -14.26 -13.21
N TYR A 99 10.71 -12.99 -12.82
CA TYR A 99 9.53 -12.14 -12.98
C TYR A 99 9.85 -11.16 -14.10
N GLN A 100 9.71 -11.63 -15.33
CA GLN A 100 9.14 -10.81 -16.39
C GLN A 100 7.67 -10.55 -16.03
N LEU A 101 7.07 -9.56 -16.67
CA LEU A 101 5.67 -9.17 -16.49
C LEU A 101 4.62 -10.26 -16.81
N ASP A 102 5.00 -11.53 -16.97
CA ASP A 102 4.09 -12.64 -17.27
C ASP A 102 4.40 -13.86 -16.37
N GLY A 103 3.74 -13.93 -15.21
CA GLY A 103 3.65 -15.16 -14.39
C GLY A 103 4.54 -15.23 -13.14
N PRO A 104 4.18 -16.05 -12.12
CA PRO A 104 4.77 -16.03 -10.78
C PRO A 104 6.22 -16.57 -10.70
N GLY A 105 7.12 -16.18 -9.77
CA GLY A 105 6.84 -16.16 -8.33
C GLY A 105 7.98 -16.20 -7.30
N THR A 106 9.28 -16.35 -7.58
CA THR A 106 10.13 -17.20 -6.69
C THR A 106 11.28 -16.55 -5.87
N PRO A 107 11.16 -16.48 -4.52
CA PRO A 107 12.25 -16.25 -3.54
C PRO A 107 12.86 -17.49 -2.83
N ALA A 108 13.66 -17.28 -1.78
CA ALA A 108 14.90 -18.00 -1.46
C ALA A 108 14.79 -19.21 -0.50
N ASP A 109 13.58 -19.56 -0.05
CA ASP A 109 13.27 -20.82 0.64
C ASP A 109 11.89 -21.36 0.23
N ASP A 110 11.55 -22.62 0.56
CA ASP A 110 10.33 -23.30 0.08
C ASP A 110 9.00 -22.69 0.60
N LEU A 111 9.02 -21.81 1.60
CA LEU A 111 7.86 -21.00 2.01
C LEU A 111 7.82 -19.66 1.26
N GLU A 112 8.99 -19.11 0.94
CA GLU A 112 9.15 -17.86 0.23
C GLU A 112 8.86 -18.00 -1.25
N LYS A 113 9.17 -19.12 -1.93
CA LYS A 113 9.02 -19.38 -3.39
C LYS A 113 7.70 -18.94 -4.07
N ASN A 114 6.67 -18.61 -3.31
CA ASN A 114 5.35 -18.22 -3.81
C ASN A 114 4.93 -16.80 -3.41
N VAL A 115 5.75 -16.02 -2.71
CA VAL A 115 5.35 -14.71 -2.18
C VAL A 115 5.48 -13.62 -3.24
N ALA A 116 4.39 -13.40 -3.98
CA ALA A 116 4.28 -12.35 -5.00
C ALA A 116 4.03 -10.96 -4.39
N ARG A 117 3.35 -10.92 -3.24
CA ARG A 117 2.92 -9.67 -2.60
C ARG A 117 2.72 -9.80 -1.11
N GLN A 118 2.75 -8.66 -0.44
CA GLN A 118 2.45 -8.51 0.99
C GLN A 118 1.54 -7.30 1.20
N SER A 119 0.35 -7.54 1.78
CA SER A 119 -0.47 -6.44 2.29
C SER A 119 0.18 -5.82 3.53
N VAL A 120 0.32 -4.50 3.52
CA VAL A 120 1.00 -3.72 4.55
C VAL A 120 0.17 -2.53 4.99
N THR A 121 0.51 -1.99 6.15
CA THR A 121 -0.17 -0.83 6.70
C THR A 121 0.84 0.12 7.33
N TRP A 122 0.68 1.42 7.13
CA TRP A 122 1.39 2.46 7.88
C TRP A 122 0.40 3.27 8.69
N LEU A 123 0.86 3.78 9.83
CA LEU A 123 0.07 4.59 10.74
C LEU A 123 0.77 5.92 10.99
N SER A 124 -0.02 6.98 11.06
CA SER A 124 0.42 8.31 11.45
C SER A 124 -0.55 8.93 12.45
N PRO A 125 -0.07 9.41 13.61
CA PRO A 125 -0.92 10.09 14.57
C PRO A 125 -1.34 11.48 14.11
N ASP A 126 -0.58 12.14 13.24
CA ASP A 126 -0.77 13.54 12.85
C ASP A 126 -0.93 13.76 11.34
N GLY A 127 -0.62 12.75 10.52
CA GLY A 127 -0.66 12.78 9.07
C GLY A 127 0.68 13.18 8.42
N GLU A 128 1.69 13.54 9.22
CA GLU A 128 3.02 13.97 8.77
C GLU A 128 4.10 12.97 9.16
N HIS A 129 4.06 12.49 10.40
CA HIS A 129 5.03 11.53 10.92
C HIS A 129 4.46 10.12 10.78
N TRP A 130 5.06 9.34 9.89
CA TRP A 130 4.63 7.97 9.59
C TRP A 130 5.58 6.97 10.24
N GLY A 131 5.02 5.96 10.90
CA GLY A 131 5.79 4.84 11.44
C GLY A 131 6.37 3.93 10.35
N SER A 132 7.01 2.84 10.74
CA SER A 132 7.39 1.77 9.80
C SER A 132 6.18 0.99 9.30
N ALA A 133 6.37 0.25 8.20
CA ALA A 133 5.34 -0.62 7.65
C ALA A 133 5.03 -1.77 8.62
N TYR A 134 3.76 -2.00 8.90
CA TYR A 134 3.27 -3.20 9.55
C TYR A 134 2.91 -4.25 8.51
N ALA A 135 3.55 -5.41 8.60
CA ALA A 135 3.26 -6.60 7.80
C ALA A 135 2.97 -7.75 8.76
N CYS A 136 1.82 -8.40 8.61
CA CYS A 136 1.47 -9.58 9.39
C CYS A 136 1.30 -10.81 8.48
N PRO A 137 1.42 -12.04 9.02
CA PRO A 137 1.38 -13.27 8.22
C PRO A 137 0.11 -13.43 7.38
N SER A 138 -1.04 -12.96 7.87
CA SER A 138 -2.30 -13.01 7.11
C SER A 138 -2.29 -12.14 5.86
N GLY A 139 -1.34 -11.19 5.74
CA GLY A 139 -1.16 -10.33 4.57
C GLY A 139 -0.28 -10.91 3.46
N VAL A 140 0.37 -12.04 3.70
CA VAL A 140 1.18 -12.73 2.69
C VAL A 140 0.26 -13.18 1.55
N ASN A 141 0.65 -12.89 0.32
CA ASN A 141 -0.04 -13.28 -0.91
C ASN A 141 -1.49 -12.86 -1.04
N THR A 142 -1.90 -11.84 -0.32
CA THR A 142 -3.19 -11.18 -0.52
C THR A 142 -3.00 -9.71 -0.76
N TRP A 143 -3.98 -9.12 -1.43
CA TRP A 143 -4.13 -7.68 -1.52
C TRP A 143 -5.41 -7.29 -0.80
N ARG A 144 -5.27 -6.79 0.42
CA ARG A 144 -6.39 -6.30 1.23
C ARG A 144 -6.77 -4.91 0.75
N TRP A 145 -7.89 -4.82 0.05
CA TRP A 145 -8.39 -3.56 -0.50
C TRP A 145 -9.58 -3.01 0.30
N HIS A 146 -9.56 -1.67 0.32
CA HIS A 146 -10.00 -0.65 1.28
C HIS A 146 -10.52 -1.08 2.65
N VAL A 147 -10.14 -0.28 3.66
CA VAL A 147 -10.52 -0.50 5.05
C VAL A 147 -11.56 0.51 5.48
N THR A 148 -12.69 0.02 6.01
CA THR A 148 -13.65 0.86 6.72
C THR A 148 -13.71 0.44 8.18
N TRP A 149 -13.79 1.43 9.08
CA TRP A 149 -13.81 1.22 10.51
C TRP A 149 -15.21 1.40 11.09
N HIS A 150 -15.61 0.50 11.98
CA HIS A 150 -16.88 0.55 12.70
C HIS A 150 -16.73 -0.08 14.09
N ASN A 151 -17.17 0.62 15.13
CA ASN A 151 -17.19 0.14 16.53
C ASN A 151 -15.89 -0.54 16.98
N GLY A 152 -14.74 0.10 16.76
CA GLY A 152 -13.45 -0.42 17.21
C GLY A 152 -12.84 -1.50 16.32
N MET A 153 -13.40 -1.76 15.14
CA MET A 153 -12.92 -2.78 14.21
C MET A 153 -12.81 -2.22 12.79
N GLY A 154 -11.67 -2.42 12.15
CA GLY A 154 -11.46 -2.20 10.73
C GLY A 154 -11.79 -3.47 9.94
N TYR A 155 -12.44 -3.32 8.79
CA TYR A 155 -12.81 -4.42 7.90
C TYR A 155 -12.34 -4.13 6.47
N CYS A 156 -11.88 -5.15 5.76
CA CYS A 156 -11.50 -5.05 4.35
C CYS A 156 -11.68 -6.39 3.62
N VAL A 157 -11.57 -6.36 2.29
CA VAL A 157 -11.63 -7.55 1.44
C VAL A 157 -10.28 -7.80 0.78
N GLY A 158 -9.71 -8.99 0.98
CA GLY A 158 -8.68 -9.53 0.11
C GLY A 158 -9.32 -10.03 -1.17
N TYR A 159 -8.84 -9.61 -2.34
CA TYR A 159 -9.52 -9.89 -3.63
C TYR A 159 -8.62 -10.55 -4.69
N THR A 160 -7.34 -10.75 -4.41
CA THR A 160 -6.41 -11.40 -5.34
C THR A 160 -5.31 -12.16 -4.61
N GLY A 161 -4.51 -12.91 -5.36
CA GLY A 161 -3.56 -13.89 -4.83
C GLY A 161 -4.29 -15.05 -4.17
N LYS A 162 -3.94 -15.37 -2.92
CA LYS A 162 -4.58 -16.45 -2.17
C LYS A 162 -6.08 -16.22 -1.95
N ASP A 163 -6.53 -14.96 -2.03
CA ASP A 163 -7.93 -14.56 -1.85
C ASP A 163 -8.63 -14.24 -3.18
N GLY A 164 -8.28 -14.93 -4.27
CA GLY A 164 -8.85 -14.68 -5.61
C GLY A 164 -10.37 -14.88 -5.72
N LYS A 165 -11.02 -15.48 -4.72
CA LYS A 165 -12.48 -15.61 -4.61
C LYS A 165 -13.11 -14.57 -3.66
N GLY A 166 -12.32 -13.63 -3.16
CA GLY A 166 -12.72 -12.73 -2.07
C GLY A 166 -12.52 -13.37 -0.70
N THR A 167 -12.01 -12.60 0.26
CA THR A 167 -11.89 -13.01 1.67
C THR A 167 -12.04 -11.80 2.56
N LEU A 168 -12.91 -11.88 3.56
CA LEU A 168 -13.09 -10.80 4.52
C LEU A 168 -12.01 -10.87 5.60
N TYR A 169 -11.45 -9.72 5.94
CA TYR A 169 -10.49 -9.55 7.02
C TYR A 169 -11.00 -8.52 8.01
N ARG A 170 -10.48 -8.61 9.22
CA ARG A 170 -10.67 -7.60 10.26
C ARG A 170 -9.40 -7.32 11.06
N THR A 171 -9.34 -6.13 11.65
CA THR A 171 -8.28 -5.67 12.55
C THR A 171 -8.84 -4.78 13.66
N ARG A 172 -8.19 -4.78 14.83
CA ARG A 172 -8.48 -3.81 15.90
C ARG A 172 -7.52 -2.62 15.91
N ASP A 173 -6.36 -2.75 15.27
CA ASP A 173 -5.22 -1.84 15.45
C ASP A 173 -4.58 -1.39 14.13
N GLY A 174 -4.99 -1.94 12.99
CA GLY A 174 -4.36 -1.67 11.69
C GLY A 174 -3.01 -2.39 11.50
N LYS A 175 -2.50 -3.09 12.51
CA LYS A 175 -1.18 -3.74 12.51
C LYS A 175 -1.32 -5.24 12.29
N SER A 176 -2.27 -5.84 13.00
CA SER A 176 -2.55 -7.27 12.97
C SER A 176 -3.91 -7.54 12.36
N TRP A 177 -3.95 -8.47 11.41
CA TRP A 177 -5.16 -8.78 10.64
C TRP A 177 -5.48 -10.26 10.74
N ARG A 178 -6.77 -10.59 10.77
CA ARG A 178 -7.26 -11.98 10.73
C ARG A 178 -8.41 -12.12 9.75
N VAL A 179 -8.52 -13.31 9.16
CA VAL A 179 -9.67 -13.70 8.35
C VAL A 179 -10.92 -13.73 9.25
N LEU A 180 -12.06 -13.40 8.66
CA LEU A 180 -13.37 -13.50 9.30
C LEU A 180 -13.97 -14.90 9.16
#